data_AF-A0A7K6MSX3-F1
#
_entry.id   AF-A0A7K6MSX3-F1
#
_cell.length_a   1.000
_cell.length_b   1.000
_cell.length_c   1.000
_cell.angle_alpha   90.00
_cell.angle_beta   90.00
_cell.angle_gamma   90.00
#
_symmetry.space_group_name_H-M   'P 1'
#
loop_
_entity.id
_entity.type
_entity.pdbx_description
1 polymer ?
#
loop_
_entity_poly.entity_id
_entity_poly.type
_entity_poly.pdbx_seq_one_letter_code
_entity_poly.pdbx_strand_id
1 'polypeptide(L)'
;PVIAAPSMWTRPQIKDFKEKIRQDADSVITVGRGEVVTVRVPTHEEGSYLFWEFATDNYDIGFGVYFEWTDSPNTAVSVHVSESSDDEEEEEENASSEEKAKKNANKPQLDEIVPVYRRDCHEEVYAGSHQYPGRGVYLLKFDNSYSLWRSKTVYYRVYYT
;
A
#
# COMPACT_ATOMS: atom_id res chain seq x y z
N PRO A 1 19.85 6.09 3.58
CA PRO A 1 19.85 4.94 4.52
C PRO A 1 19.98 3.64 3.73
N VAL A 2 20.49 2.56 4.33
CA VAL A 2 20.53 1.26 3.63
C VAL A 2 19.12 0.66 3.67
N ILE A 3 18.56 0.35 2.51
CA ILE A 3 17.23 -0.27 2.38
C ILE A 3 17.45 -1.76 2.14
N ALA A 4 16.93 -2.59 3.04
CA ALA A 4 17.02 -4.03 2.90
C ALA A 4 16.11 -4.53 1.77
N ALA A 5 16.41 -5.68 1.17
CA ALA A 5 15.45 -6.31 0.26
C ALA A 5 14.23 -6.81 1.08
N PRO A 6 12.99 -6.64 0.59
CA PRO A 6 11.83 -7.25 1.24
C PRO A 6 11.82 -8.77 1.03
N SER A 7 11.13 -9.46 1.93
CA SER A 7 10.76 -10.86 1.74
C SER A 7 9.31 -10.93 1.24
N MET A 8 9.04 -11.82 0.28
CA MET A 8 7.70 -12.06 -0.28
C MET A 8 7.47 -13.57 -0.40
N TRP A 9 6.29 -14.04 -0.02
CA TRP A 9 5.90 -15.45 -0.14
C TRP A 9 4.39 -15.58 -0.26
N THR A 10 3.92 -16.79 -0.59
CA THR A 10 2.49 -17.12 -0.60
C THR A 10 2.19 -18.28 0.35
N ARG A 11 0.91 -18.46 0.69
CA ARG A 11 0.42 -19.68 1.35
C ARG A 11 -1.00 -20.05 0.90
N PRO A 12 -1.35 -21.35 0.91
CA PRO A 12 -2.60 -21.82 0.29
C PRO A 12 -3.86 -21.70 1.19
N GLN A 13 -3.73 -21.38 2.49
CA GLN A 13 -4.87 -21.31 3.43
C GLN A 13 -5.71 -20.02 3.29
N ILE A 14 -6.16 -19.71 2.07
CA ILE A 14 -6.87 -18.46 1.76
C ILE A 14 -8.27 -18.37 2.39
N LYS A 15 -8.98 -19.50 2.51
CA LYS A 15 -10.32 -19.53 3.13
C LYS A 15 -10.26 -19.14 4.60
N ASP A 16 -9.42 -19.83 5.36
CA ASP A 16 -9.21 -19.58 6.79
C ASP A 16 -8.71 -18.15 7.04
N PHE A 17 -7.83 -17.64 6.17
CA PHE A 17 -7.37 -16.25 6.24
C PHE A 17 -8.54 -15.27 6.08
N LYS A 18 -9.33 -15.37 5.01
CA LYS A 18 -10.47 -14.47 4.79
C LYS A 18 -11.51 -14.56 5.90
N GLU A 19 -11.81 -15.75 6.40
CA GLU A 19 -12.74 -15.95 7.53
C GLU A 19 -12.25 -15.26 8.81
N LYS A 20 -10.96 -15.35 9.10
CA LYS A 20 -10.37 -14.66 10.25
C LYS A 20 -10.39 -13.14 10.08
N ILE A 21 -10.01 -12.64 8.90
CA ILE A 21 -9.94 -11.19 8.63
C ILE A 21 -11.33 -10.54 8.65
N ARG A 22 -12.37 -11.22 8.17
CA ARG A 22 -13.76 -10.70 8.21
C ARG A 22 -14.29 -10.35 9.60
N GLN A 23 -13.64 -10.85 10.66
CA GLN A 23 -14.01 -10.52 12.04
C GLN A 23 -13.65 -9.08 12.40
N ASP A 24 -12.76 -8.44 11.62
CA ASP A 24 -12.37 -7.05 11.75
C ASP A 24 -12.73 -6.29 10.47
N ALA A 25 -13.72 -5.41 10.55
CA ALA A 25 -14.24 -4.68 9.40
C ALA A 25 -13.21 -3.72 8.78
N ASP A 26 -12.29 -3.18 9.58
CA ASP A 26 -11.26 -2.24 9.11
C ASP A 26 -10.15 -2.95 8.31
N SER A 27 -10.10 -4.29 8.41
CA SER A 27 -9.19 -5.16 7.67
C SER A 27 -9.77 -5.66 6.33
N VAL A 28 -10.98 -5.19 5.95
CA VAL A 28 -11.62 -5.49 4.65
C VAL A 28 -11.92 -4.19 3.91
N ILE A 29 -11.26 -3.98 2.78
CA ILE A 29 -11.45 -2.79 1.95
C ILE A 29 -12.01 -3.15 0.58
N THR A 30 -12.76 -2.22 -0.01
CA THR A 30 -13.18 -2.31 -1.41
C THR A 30 -12.35 -1.34 -2.24
N VAL A 31 -11.69 -1.86 -3.27
CA VAL A 31 -10.96 -1.08 -4.27
C VAL A 31 -11.83 -1.01 -5.51
N GLY A 32 -12.37 0.16 -5.82
CA GLY A 32 -13.21 0.42 -6.97
C GLY A 32 -12.49 0.21 -8.29
N ARG A 33 -13.25 0.12 -9.38
CA ARG A 33 -12.70 0.07 -10.74
C ARG A 33 -11.90 1.35 -11.02
N GLY A 34 -10.71 1.24 -11.60
CA GLY A 34 -9.86 2.41 -11.89
C GLY A 34 -9.24 3.06 -10.64
N GLU A 35 -9.54 2.58 -9.43
CA GLU A 35 -9.01 3.15 -8.19
C GLU A 35 -7.69 2.49 -7.79
N VAL A 36 -6.91 3.25 -7.02
CA VAL A 36 -5.78 2.78 -6.22
C VAL A 36 -6.10 3.11 -4.77
N VAL A 37 -6.06 2.10 -3.89
CA VAL A 37 -6.20 2.31 -2.45
C VAL A 37 -4.84 2.17 -1.80
N THR A 38 -4.43 3.19 -1.05
CA THR A 38 -3.17 3.21 -0.30
C THR A 38 -3.45 3.07 1.19
N VAL A 39 -2.97 1.98 1.79
CA VAL A 39 -2.95 1.80 3.25
C VAL A 39 -1.62 2.35 3.77
N ARG A 40 -1.70 3.38 4.62
CA ARG A 40 -0.57 4.06 5.24
C ARG A 40 -0.32 3.45 6.61
N VAL A 41 0.88 2.91 6.81
CA VAL A 41 1.30 2.22 8.05
C VAL A 41 2.56 2.88 8.60
N PRO A 42 2.43 3.79 9.58
CA PRO A 42 3.59 4.39 10.22
C PRO A 42 4.45 3.35 10.95
N THR A 43 5.77 3.56 10.97
CA THR A 43 6.68 2.75 11.79
C THR A 43 6.42 2.96 13.27
N HIS A 44 6.46 1.88 14.05
CA HIS A 44 6.37 1.94 15.51
C HIS A 44 7.77 2.06 16.15
N GLU A 45 7.94 2.85 17.21
CA GLU A 45 9.25 3.05 17.86
C GLU A 45 9.83 1.76 18.48
N GLU A 46 8.94 0.87 18.94
CA GLU A 46 9.31 -0.45 19.47
C GLU A 46 9.37 -1.54 18.38
N GLY A 47 9.14 -1.17 17.11
CA GLY A 47 9.17 -2.09 15.98
C GLY A 47 10.47 -2.01 15.19
N SER A 48 10.75 -3.07 14.45
CA SER A 48 11.92 -3.23 13.60
C SER A 48 11.58 -3.79 12.21
N TYR A 49 10.41 -4.42 12.06
CA TYR A 49 9.91 -4.93 10.79
C TYR A 49 8.44 -4.59 10.60
N LEU A 50 8.02 -4.43 9.34
CA LEU A 50 6.63 -4.51 8.93
C LEU A 50 6.38 -5.89 8.34
N PHE A 51 5.26 -6.50 8.70
CA PHE A 51 4.70 -7.68 8.04
C PHE A 51 3.35 -7.32 7.45
N TRP A 52 3.05 -7.89 6.27
CA TRP A 52 1.76 -7.75 5.61
C TRP A 52 1.29 -9.09 5.06
N GLU A 53 -0.03 -9.25 5.03
CA GLU A 53 -0.73 -10.35 4.37
C GLU A 53 -1.95 -9.79 3.65
N PHE A 54 -2.28 -10.31 2.47
CA PHE A 54 -3.47 -9.92 1.75
C PHE A 54 -4.01 -11.02 0.83
N ALA A 55 -5.30 -10.92 0.53
CA ALA A 55 -6.01 -11.75 -0.42
C ALA A 55 -7.19 -10.99 -1.03
N THR A 56 -7.68 -11.42 -2.19
CA THR A 56 -8.87 -10.89 -2.85
C THR A 56 -9.90 -11.98 -3.09
N ASP A 57 -11.16 -11.63 -3.36
CA ASP A 57 -12.20 -12.65 -3.56
C ASP A 57 -12.09 -13.44 -4.87
N ASN A 58 -12.14 -12.76 -6.02
CA ASN A 58 -12.38 -13.43 -7.31
C ASN A 58 -11.35 -13.14 -8.40
N TYR A 59 -10.50 -12.13 -8.21
CA TYR A 59 -9.64 -11.60 -9.26
C TYR A 59 -8.34 -11.09 -8.65
N ASP A 60 -7.30 -11.02 -9.47
CA ASP A 60 -6.04 -10.40 -9.11
C ASP A 60 -6.18 -8.91 -8.77
N ILE A 61 -5.15 -8.34 -8.15
CA ILE A 61 -5.00 -6.90 -7.95
C ILE A 61 -3.52 -6.54 -8.06
N GLY A 62 -3.20 -5.31 -8.48
CA GLY A 62 -1.85 -4.79 -8.37
C GLY A 62 -1.49 -4.57 -6.91
N PHE A 63 -0.29 -4.99 -6.51
CA PHE A 63 0.24 -4.76 -5.18
C PHE A 63 1.68 -4.30 -5.23
N GLY A 64 1.98 -3.22 -4.51
CA GLY A 64 3.32 -2.72 -4.26
C GLY A 64 3.42 -2.04 -2.89
N VAL A 65 4.65 -1.75 -2.49
CA VAL A 65 4.98 -1.14 -1.20
C VAL A 65 6.02 -0.04 -1.43
N TYR A 66 5.72 1.16 -0.94
CA TYR A 66 6.66 2.27 -0.89
C TYR A 66 6.95 2.65 0.57
N PHE A 67 8.05 3.34 0.81
CA PHE A 67 8.39 3.93 2.09
C PHE A 67 8.51 5.44 1.96
N GLU A 68 7.68 6.17 2.71
CA GLU A 68 7.64 7.62 2.77
C GLU A 68 8.45 8.10 3.98
N TRP A 69 9.52 8.87 3.72
CA TRP A 69 10.37 9.47 4.75
C TRP A 69 9.67 10.69 5.34
N THR A 70 8.76 10.44 6.28
CA THR A 70 8.01 11.47 6.99
C THR A 70 7.87 11.13 8.46
N ASP A 71 7.82 12.15 9.31
CA ASP A 71 7.46 11.97 10.71
C ASP A 71 5.94 11.90 10.84
N SER A 72 5.41 10.69 11.02
CA SER A 72 4.00 10.54 11.38
C SER A 72 3.79 10.99 12.83
N PRO A 73 2.75 11.81 13.11
CA PRO A 73 2.45 12.27 14.47
C PRO A 73 1.90 11.15 15.37
N ASN A 74 1.40 10.07 14.78
CA ASN A 74 0.92 8.89 15.49
C ASN A 74 1.25 7.60 14.70
N THR A 75 0.99 6.46 15.32
CA THR A 75 1.19 5.12 14.73
C THR A 75 -0.10 4.52 14.15
N ALA A 76 -1.15 5.35 13.98
CA ALA A 76 -2.44 4.86 13.50
C ALA A 76 -2.39 4.54 12.00
N VAL A 77 -2.92 3.37 11.64
CA VAL A 77 -3.10 2.98 10.24
C VAL A 77 -4.23 3.80 9.62
N SER A 78 -4.05 4.27 8.39
CA SER A 78 -5.08 5.01 7.64
C SER A 78 -5.19 4.54 6.21
N VAL A 79 -6.36 4.71 5.60
CA VAL A 79 -6.68 4.25 4.23
C VAL A 79 -7.01 5.46 3.38
N HIS A 80 -6.36 5.58 2.23
CA HIS A 80 -6.58 6.66 1.25
C HIS A 80 -6.98 6.05 -0.09
N VAL A 81 -7.96 6.65 -0.76
CA VAL A 81 -8.42 6.22 -2.09
C VAL A 81 -8.04 7.31 -3.10
N SER A 82 -7.46 6.91 -4.23
CA SER A 82 -7.17 7.79 -5.35
C SER A 82 -7.65 7.15 -6.65
N GLU A 83 -8.09 7.95 -7.61
CA GLU A 83 -8.41 7.49 -8.97
C GLU A 83 -7.13 7.53 -9.84
N SER A 84 -7.03 6.61 -10.80
CA SER A 84 -5.83 6.41 -11.63
C SER A 84 -5.38 7.66 -12.42
N SER A 85 -4.37 8.36 -11.91
CA SER A 85 -3.26 9.03 -12.63
C SER A 85 -3.56 10.06 -13.75
N ASP A 86 -4.67 10.80 -13.71
CA ASP A 86 -4.73 12.12 -14.39
C ASP A 86 -4.62 13.28 -13.38
N ASP A 87 -5.03 13.08 -12.11
CA ASP A 87 -5.13 14.20 -11.14
C ASP A 87 -3.81 14.65 -10.51
N GLU A 88 -2.72 13.89 -10.58
CA GLU A 88 -1.41 14.37 -10.11
C GLU A 88 -0.64 15.20 -11.17
N GLU A 89 -1.01 15.09 -12.46
CA GLU A 89 -0.42 15.88 -13.54
C GLU A 89 -1.26 17.12 -13.89
N GLU A 90 -2.59 17.09 -13.71
CA GLU A 90 -3.47 18.22 -14.05
C GLU A 90 -3.26 19.48 -13.17
N GLU A 91 -2.84 19.33 -11.90
CA GLU A 91 -2.45 20.50 -11.08
C GLU A 91 -1.11 21.12 -11.49
N GLU A 92 -0.28 20.41 -12.25
CA GLU A 92 1.06 20.85 -12.60
C GLU A 92 1.08 21.73 -13.86
N GLU A 93 0.07 21.72 -14.73
CA GLU A 93 0.13 22.51 -15.98
C GLU A 93 -0.05 24.03 -15.77
N ASN A 94 -0.64 24.46 -14.65
CA ASN A 94 -0.96 25.87 -14.39
C ASN A 94 -0.01 26.60 -13.40
N ALA A 95 0.99 25.90 -12.84
CA ALA A 95 1.89 26.47 -11.83
C ALA A 95 3.16 27.09 -12.45
N SER A 96 3.57 28.27 -11.96
CA SER A 96 4.82 28.92 -12.38
C SER A 96 6.05 28.07 -12.03
N SER A 97 7.16 28.25 -12.77
CA SER A 97 8.41 27.48 -12.59
C SER A 97 8.99 27.57 -11.17
N GLU A 98 8.79 28.70 -10.49
CA GLU A 98 9.19 28.92 -9.09
C GLU A 98 8.26 28.24 -8.08
N GLU A 99 6.96 28.11 -8.38
CA GLU A 99 5.98 27.40 -7.56
C GLU A 99 6.13 25.88 -7.67
N LYS A 100 6.46 25.36 -8.88
CA LYS A 100 6.79 23.95 -9.09
C LYS A 100 8.03 23.52 -8.29
N ALA A 101 9.07 24.35 -8.29
CA ALA A 101 10.29 24.08 -7.54
C ALA A 101 10.06 24.06 -6.02
N LYS A 102 9.22 24.95 -5.50
CA LYS A 102 8.84 24.99 -4.08
C LYS A 102 7.91 23.85 -3.66
N LYS A 103 6.95 23.45 -4.50
CA LYS A 103 6.07 22.29 -4.24
C LYS A 103 6.87 20.98 -4.24
N ASN A 104 7.79 20.78 -5.21
CA ASN A 104 8.62 19.57 -5.26
C ASN A 104 9.65 19.47 -4.13
N ALA A 105 10.15 20.61 -3.62
CA ALA A 105 11.04 20.62 -2.46
C ALA A 105 10.35 20.19 -1.15
N ASN A 106 9.01 20.23 -1.09
CA ASN A 106 8.22 19.87 0.09
C ASN A 106 7.54 18.48 -0.01
N LYS A 107 7.65 17.78 -1.14
CA LYS A 107 7.12 16.40 -1.24
C LYS A 107 8.05 15.48 -0.41
N PRO A 108 7.51 14.63 0.48
CA PRO A 108 8.32 13.69 1.24
C PRO A 108 9.04 12.73 0.28
N GLN A 109 10.28 12.38 0.59
CA GLN A 109 11.03 11.41 -0.19
C GLN A 109 10.32 10.04 -0.14
N LEU A 110 10.21 9.38 -1.30
CA LEU A 110 9.64 8.05 -1.45
C LEU A 110 10.69 7.08 -1.97
N ASP A 111 10.79 5.92 -1.34
CA ASP A 111 11.58 4.79 -1.84
C ASP A 111 10.68 3.59 -2.17
N GLU A 112 10.91 2.95 -3.30
CA GLU A 112 10.20 1.74 -3.69
C GLU A 112 10.77 0.52 -2.96
N ILE A 113 9.91 -0.18 -2.20
CA ILE A 113 10.27 -1.40 -1.47
C ILE A 113 9.87 -2.62 -2.29
N VAL A 114 8.61 -2.67 -2.72
CA VAL A 114 8.07 -3.71 -3.60
C VAL A 114 7.45 -3.01 -4.81
N PRO A 115 7.94 -3.26 -6.05
CA PRO A 115 7.33 -2.69 -7.24
C PRO A 115 5.89 -3.19 -7.40
N VAL A 116 5.02 -2.32 -7.92
CA VAL A 116 3.61 -2.65 -8.18
C VAL A 116 3.53 -3.65 -9.32
N TYR A 117 3.11 -4.87 -9.00
CA TYR A 117 2.78 -5.89 -9.99
C TYR A 117 1.47 -6.59 -9.63
N ARG A 118 0.77 -7.08 -10.66
CA ARG A 118 -0.47 -7.87 -10.50
C ARG A 118 -0.17 -9.17 -9.77
N ARG A 119 -0.98 -9.50 -8.76
CA ARG A 119 -0.84 -10.69 -7.91
C ARG A 119 -2.12 -11.50 -7.95
N ASP A 120 -1.99 -12.80 -8.21
CA ASP A 120 -3.08 -13.79 -8.15
C ASP A 120 -3.49 -14.12 -6.70
N CYS A 121 -3.66 -13.09 -5.87
CA CYS A 121 -4.01 -13.19 -4.46
C CYS A 121 -5.48 -13.57 -4.20
N HIS A 122 -6.21 -13.90 -5.27
CA HIS A 122 -7.49 -14.60 -5.20
C HIS A 122 -7.32 -16.12 -5.13
N GLU A 123 -6.15 -16.64 -5.49
CA GLU A 123 -5.82 -18.06 -5.43
C GLU A 123 -5.10 -18.43 -4.12
N GLU A 124 -4.12 -17.60 -3.70
CA GLU A 124 -3.34 -17.80 -2.47
C GLU A 124 -3.26 -16.53 -1.62
N VAL A 125 -2.96 -16.66 -0.33
CA VAL A 125 -2.63 -15.50 0.50
C VAL A 125 -1.23 -15.03 0.15
N TYR A 126 -1.09 -13.79 -0.28
CA TYR A 126 0.20 -13.15 -0.45
C TYR A 126 0.65 -12.55 0.87
N ALA A 127 1.93 -12.67 1.18
CA ALA A 127 2.53 -12.16 2.39
C ALA A 127 3.93 -11.62 2.13
N GLY A 128 4.38 -10.74 3.01
CA GLY A 128 5.73 -10.23 2.95
C GLY A 128 6.16 -9.53 4.22
N SER A 129 7.44 -9.18 4.25
CA SER A 129 8.00 -8.38 5.32
C SER A 129 9.14 -7.48 4.83
N HIS A 130 9.37 -6.40 5.55
CA HIS A 130 10.47 -5.49 5.30
C HIS A 130 11.03 -4.96 6.61
N GLN A 131 12.35 -4.95 6.75
CA GLN A 131 13.04 -4.30 7.86
C GLN A 131 12.83 -2.79 7.76
N TYR A 132 12.58 -2.11 8.87
CA TYR A 132 12.44 -0.66 8.89
C TYR A 132 13.75 -0.02 8.40
N PRO A 133 13.74 0.75 7.30
CA PRO A 133 14.93 1.47 6.84
C PRO A 133 15.20 2.71 7.72
N GLY A 134 14.20 3.13 8.51
CA GLY A 134 14.23 4.24 9.46
C GLY A 134 12.81 4.55 9.95
N ARG A 135 12.60 5.73 10.54
CA ARG A 135 11.26 6.24 10.88
C ARG A 135 10.58 6.77 9.62
N GLY A 136 9.33 6.39 9.41
CA GLY A 136 8.57 6.77 8.22
C GLY A 136 7.19 6.15 8.18
N VAL A 137 6.62 6.11 6.97
CA VAL A 137 5.30 5.53 6.72
C VAL A 137 5.40 4.58 5.53
N TYR A 138 5.03 3.32 5.72
CA TYR A 138 4.85 2.38 4.62
C TYR A 138 3.55 2.68 3.88
N LEU A 139 3.60 2.64 2.55
CA LEU A 139 2.46 2.84 1.67
C LEU A 139 2.18 1.52 0.93
N LEU A 140 1.21 0.75 1.42
CA LEU A 140 0.75 -0.46 0.75
C LEU A 140 -0.27 -0.05 -0.31
N LYS A 141 0.11 -0.16 -1.59
CA LYS A 141 -0.75 0.22 -2.72
C LYS A 141 -1.47 -1.01 -3.25
N PHE A 142 -2.80 -0.99 -3.16
CA PHE A 142 -3.71 -1.91 -3.81
C PHE A 142 -4.25 -1.25 -5.08
N ASP A 143 -3.63 -1.60 -6.21
CA ASP A 143 -3.83 -0.94 -7.49
C ASP A 143 -4.82 -1.72 -8.36
N ASN A 144 -5.97 -1.09 -8.64
CA ASN A 144 -7.00 -1.60 -9.52
C ASN A 144 -7.25 -0.65 -10.72
N SER A 145 -6.27 0.22 -11.03
CA SER A 145 -6.31 1.20 -12.13
C SER A 145 -6.63 0.55 -13.48
N TYR A 146 -6.09 -0.64 -13.71
CA TYR A 146 -6.28 -1.40 -14.96
C TYR A 146 -7.68 -2.00 -15.13
N SER A 147 -8.50 -2.02 -14.08
CA SER A 147 -9.80 -2.69 -14.12
C SER A 147 -10.92 -1.73 -14.56
N LEU A 148 -11.47 -1.96 -15.74
CA LEU A 148 -12.56 -1.14 -16.28
C LEU A 148 -13.95 -1.45 -15.68
N TRP A 149 -14.13 -2.66 -15.13
CA TRP A 149 -15.47 -3.17 -14.81
C TRP A 149 -15.59 -3.83 -13.44
N ARG A 150 -14.48 -4.13 -12.77
CA ARG A 150 -14.46 -4.98 -11.57
C ARG A 150 -13.83 -4.25 -10.40
N SER A 151 -14.63 -3.97 -9.37
CA SER A 151 -14.10 -3.67 -8.04
C SER A 151 -13.51 -4.94 -7.41
N LYS A 152 -12.61 -4.77 -6.45
CA LYS A 152 -11.97 -5.85 -5.70
C LYS A 152 -12.29 -5.69 -4.22
N THR A 153 -12.67 -6.78 -3.56
CA THR A 153 -12.67 -6.86 -2.10
C THR A 153 -11.31 -7.39 -1.68
N VAL A 154 -10.57 -6.60 -0.92
CA VAL A 154 -9.24 -6.94 -0.39
C VAL A 154 -9.38 -7.21 1.11
N TYR A 155 -8.90 -8.37 1.53
CA TYR A 155 -8.70 -8.75 2.92
C TYR A 155 -7.24 -8.54 3.22
N TYR A 156 -6.89 -7.72 4.20
CA TYR A 156 -5.49 -7.47 4.51
C TYR A 156 -5.23 -7.50 6.02
N ARG A 157 -3.97 -7.67 6.39
CA ARG A 157 -3.49 -7.56 7.76
C ARG A 157 -2.09 -7.02 7.74
N VAL A 158 -1.80 -6.10 8.67
CA VAL A 158 -0.46 -5.57 8.91
C VAL A 158 -0.13 -5.64 10.39
N TYR A 159 1.14 -5.87 10.72
CA TYR A 159 1.64 -5.87 12.09
C TYR A 159 3.14 -5.62 12.08
N TYR A 160 3.67 -5.15 13.20
CA TYR A 160 5.10 -4.96 13.40
C TYR A 160 5.66 -5.98 14.41
N THR A 161 6.98 -6.14 14.40
CA THR A 161 7.75 -6.91 15.39
C THR A 161 9.00 -6.16 15.81
#